data_AF-W2UK79-F1
#
_entry.id   AF-W2UK79-F1
#
_cell.length_a   1.000
_cell.length_b   1.000
_cell.length_c   1.000
_cell.angle_alpha   90.00
_cell.angle_beta   90.00
_cell.angle_gamma   90.00
#
_symmetry.space_group_name_H-M   'P 1'
#
loop_
_entity.id
_entity.type
_entity.pdbx_description
1 polymer ?
#
loop_
_entity_poly.entity_id
_entity_poly.type
_entity_poly.pdbx_seq_one_letter_code
_entity_poly.pdbx_strand_id
1 'polypeptide(L)'
;MRLFSVFTLLFFTFFINNAQDRNTQILIVGTPHLHHIDGFDAAMVSPVIKKLDTYNFDVVCIENMPAEMLYDIRSRKDNAFSGVIDNFGGHRLILADSAQKILEINFVTAEKKISELRKTEILTDQDRLALIEYYIAAADITSAILQYNYLKDRSILKQSRLPHDLIEKVLVLSYGANEIYSVAVPVAQHQHLEKIDYIDNFQDEALLLKHYPDFISDYQKNKDQLNGISEHPIYKKQQEILIKGIADKDLSAYYSFLNDKEYGSQDFQAQWAVWFKTNFESGSDKARFYLWEMRNLQITANIAKVCALNPGKRIMVIIGASHKTFLEKYLKQLPHVDLLSYN
;
A
#
# COMPACT_ATOMS: atom_id res chain seq x y z
N MET A 1 -36.63 33.37 16.76
CA MET A 1 -37.45 32.84 15.65
C MET A 1 -36.57 32.78 14.42
N ARG A 2 -36.40 31.59 13.83
CA ARG A 2 -35.54 31.32 12.67
C ARG A 2 -36.01 32.12 11.45
N LEU A 3 -35.10 32.65 10.65
CA LEU A 3 -35.29 32.76 9.21
C LEU A 3 -33.98 32.45 8.49
N PHE A 4 -34.01 31.34 7.76
CA PHE A 4 -33.11 30.98 6.68
C PHE A 4 -33.06 32.12 5.64
N SER A 5 -31.88 32.42 5.12
CA SER A 5 -31.76 32.92 3.76
C SER A 5 -30.53 32.31 3.10
N VAL A 6 -30.80 31.28 2.31
CA VAL A 6 -29.95 30.73 1.26
C VAL A 6 -30.03 31.70 0.07
N PHE A 7 -28.94 31.77 -0.71
CA PHE A 7 -28.73 32.54 -1.94
C PHE A 7 -28.19 33.97 -1.80
N THR A 8 -26.87 34.09 -1.97
CA THR A 8 -26.34 35.02 -2.97
C THR A 8 -25.12 34.41 -3.63
N LEU A 9 -25.37 33.75 -4.77
CA LEU A 9 -24.37 33.47 -5.80
C LEU A 9 -24.22 34.73 -6.67
N LEU A 10 -23.04 34.90 -7.28
CA LEU A 10 -22.69 35.83 -8.38
C LEU A 10 -22.21 37.24 -8.00
N PHE A 11 -20.89 37.44 -7.99
CA PHE A 11 -20.14 38.05 -9.11
C PHE A 11 -18.70 38.37 -8.65
N PHE A 12 -17.76 37.48 -8.94
CA PHE A 12 -16.34 37.82 -9.08
C PHE A 12 -15.77 36.94 -10.18
N THR A 13 -15.88 37.40 -11.43
CA THR A 13 -15.10 36.88 -12.55
C THR A 13 -13.94 37.83 -12.81
N PHE A 14 -12.81 37.24 -13.20
CA PHE A 14 -11.52 37.83 -13.56
C PHE A 14 -10.50 38.08 -12.44
N PHE A 15 -10.09 36.99 -11.77
CA PHE A 15 -8.68 36.60 -11.57
C PHE A 15 -8.64 35.09 -11.27
N ILE A 16 -9.05 34.24 -12.23
CA ILE A 16 -8.80 32.79 -12.17
C ILE A 16 -7.83 32.47 -13.30
N ASN A 17 -6.55 32.76 -13.06
CA ASN A 17 -5.43 32.28 -13.88
C ASN A 17 -4.38 31.66 -12.96
N ASN A 18 -4.84 30.75 -12.10
CA ASN A 18 -4.04 29.76 -11.37
C ASN A 18 -4.99 28.66 -10.85
N ALA A 19 -5.89 28.17 -11.72
CA ALA A 19 -6.75 27.06 -11.37
C ALA A 19 -5.93 25.77 -11.48
N GLN A 20 -5.23 25.41 -10.40
CA GLN A 20 -4.54 24.13 -10.20
C GLN A 20 -4.03 23.50 -11.51
N ASP A 21 -3.04 24.14 -12.15
CA ASP A 21 -2.63 23.86 -13.53
C ASP A 21 -2.10 22.43 -13.79
N ARG A 22 -2.03 21.58 -12.77
CA ARG A 22 -1.52 20.22 -12.89
C ARG A 22 -2.47 19.21 -12.24
N ASN A 23 -2.93 18.27 -13.06
CA ASN A 23 -3.59 17.05 -12.59
C ASN A 23 -2.63 16.27 -11.67
N THR A 24 -3.19 15.61 -10.65
CA THR A 24 -2.43 14.64 -9.84
C THR A 24 -2.06 13.46 -10.74
N GLN A 25 -0.79 13.11 -10.77
CA GLN A 25 -0.28 12.03 -11.63
C GLN A 25 -0.06 10.77 -10.79
N ILE A 26 -0.58 9.62 -11.21
CA ILE A 26 -0.48 8.38 -10.43
C ILE A 26 0.14 7.29 -11.29
N LEU A 27 1.25 6.70 -10.82
CA LEU A 27 1.77 5.45 -11.37
C LEU A 27 1.40 4.29 -10.45
N ILE A 28 0.61 3.34 -10.95
CA ILE A 28 0.39 2.07 -10.25
C ILE A 28 1.45 1.07 -10.71
N VAL A 29 2.26 0.61 -9.78
CA VAL A 29 3.32 -0.38 -9.99
C VAL A 29 2.82 -1.71 -9.45
N GLY A 30 2.36 -2.57 -10.36
CA GLY A 30 2.05 -3.97 -10.10
C GLY A 30 3.33 -4.71 -9.73
N THR A 31 3.33 -5.36 -8.58
CA THR A 31 4.48 -6.11 -8.07
C THR A 31 4.17 -7.60 -7.99
N PRO A 32 5.21 -8.45 -8.01
CA PRO A 32 5.06 -9.80 -7.49
C PRO A 32 4.97 -9.76 -5.96
N HIS A 33 4.86 -10.93 -5.34
CA HIS A 33 5.19 -11.15 -3.94
C HIS A 33 6.64 -11.68 -3.85
N LEU A 34 7.62 -10.78 -3.81
CA LEU A 34 9.07 -11.02 -3.75
C LEU A 34 9.46 -12.01 -2.65
N HIS A 35 8.71 -12.05 -1.54
CA HIS A 35 8.97 -12.99 -0.45
C HIS A 35 8.70 -14.45 -0.82
N HIS A 36 7.95 -14.69 -1.90
CA HIS A 36 7.71 -16.02 -2.47
C HIS A 36 8.69 -16.37 -3.59
N ILE A 37 9.65 -15.50 -3.92
CA ILE A 37 10.63 -15.75 -4.98
C ILE A 37 11.88 -16.36 -4.36
N ASP A 38 12.08 -17.66 -4.60
CA ASP A 38 13.30 -18.35 -4.21
C ASP A 38 14.54 -17.73 -4.88
N GLY A 39 15.56 -17.43 -4.07
CA GLY A 39 16.80 -16.82 -4.55
C GLY A 39 16.71 -15.32 -4.83
N PHE A 40 15.63 -14.65 -4.42
CA PHE A 40 15.55 -13.19 -4.49
C PHE A 40 16.70 -12.51 -3.72
N ASP A 41 17.28 -11.49 -4.34
CA ASP A 41 18.23 -10.57 -3.74
C ASP A 41 17.80 -9.13 -4.05
N ALA A 42 17.90 -8.22 -3.08
CA ALA A 42 17.46 -6.84 -3.25
C ALA A 42 18.18 -6.11 -4.42
N ALA A 43 19.40 -6.51 -4.77
CA ALA A 43 20.10 -5.94 -5.92
C ALA A 43 19.36 -6.21 -7.24
N MET A 44 18.58 -7.30 -7.34
CA MET A 44 17.84 -7.67 -8.55
C MET A 44 16.76 -6.65 -8.94
N VAL A 45 16.30 -5.81 -8.02
CA VAL A 45 15.34 -4.72 -8.29
C VAL A 45 16.02 -3.36 -8.44
N SER A 46 17.35 -3.28 -8.40
CA SER A 46 18.06 -2.01 -8.63
C SER A 46 17.74 -1.36 -9.98
N PRO A 47 17.65 -2.09 -11.10
CA PRO A 47 17.22 -1.51 -12.37
C PRO A 47 15.77 -1.02 -12.36
N VAL A 48 14.89 -1.68 -11.59
CA VAL A 48 13.49 -1.25 -11.37
C VAL A 48 13.45 0.07 -10.60
N ILE A 49 14.20 0.19 -9.50
CA ILE A 49 14.29 1.43 -8.72
C ILE A 49 14.81 2.57 -9.59
N LYS A 50 15.91 2.34 -10.34
CA LYS A 50 16.48 3.36 -11.23
C LYS A 50 15.47 3.87 -12.25
N LYS A 51 14.64 2.99 -12.80
CA LYS A 51 13.54 3.36 -13.71
C LYS A 51 12.47 4.17 -12.98
N LEU A 52 12.02 3.74 -11.81
CA LEU A 52 11.03 4.45 -10.99
C LEU A 52 11.52 5.84 -10.59
N ASP A 53 12.81 6.01 -10.30
CA ASP A 53 13.38 7.31 -9.93
C ASP A 53 13.26 8.37 -11.04
N THR A 54 13.21 7.95 -12.30
CA THR A 54 13.02 8.88 -13.44
C THR A 54 11.68 9.59 -13.42
N TYR A 55 10.69 9.03 -12.71
CA TYR A 55 9.36 9.62 -12.62
C TYR A 55 9.33 10.81 -11.67
N ASN A 56 10.25 10.96 -10.71
CA ASN A 56 10.26 12.03 -9.70
C ASN A 56 8.94 12.09 -8.89
N PHE A 57 8.76 11.15 -7.96
CA PHE A 57 7.55 11.05 -7.13
C PHE A 57 7.60 11.99 -5.94
N ASP A 58 6.45 12.59 -5.61
CA ASP A 58 6.26 13.38 -4.39
C ASP A 58 5.65 12.55 -3.24
N VAL A 59 5.04 11.40 -3.57
CA VAL A 59 4.37 10.53 -2.61
C VAL A 59 4.56 9.07 -3.02
N VAL A 60 4.76 8.19 -2.04
CA VAL A 60 4.81 6.73 -2.23
C VAL A 60 3.76 6.08 -1.34
N CYS A 61 2.91 5.26 -1.94
CA CYS A 61 1.87 4.47 -1.27
C CYS A 61 2.16 2.98 -1.37
N ILE A 62 1.91 2.22 -0.29
CA ILE A 62 2.17 0.78 -0.20
C ILE A 62 0.90 -0.03 0.11
N GLU A 63 0.87 -1.27 -0.37
CA GLU A 63 -0.12 -2.30 -0.02
C GLU A 63 0.05 -2.79 1.43
N ASN A 64 -0.23 -1.91 2.39
CA ASN A 64 -0.41 -2.25 3.79
C ASN A 64 -1.60 -1.46 4.35
N MET A 65 -2.25 -2.01 5.37
CA MET A 65 -3.40 -1.34 6.00
C MET A 65 -2.98 -0.12 6.84
N PRO A 66 -3.70 1.02 6.73
CA PRO A 66 -3.54 2.17 7.62
C PRO A 66 -3.71 1.81 9.09
N ALA A 67 -2.93 2.44 9.96
CA ALA A 67 -2.98 2.19 11.39
C ALA A 67 -4.36 2.50 12.00
N GLU A 68 -5.02 3.57 11.58
CA GLU A 68 -6.36 3.93 12.05
C GLU A 68 -7.37 2.80 11.83
N MET A 69 -7.29 2.15 10.65
CA MET A 69 -8.16 1.02 10.32
C MET A 69 -7.85 -0.20 11.18
N LEU A 70 -6.57 -0.46 11.47
CA LEU A 70 -6.17 -1.55 12.37
C LEU A 70 -6.64 -1.31 13.81
N TYR A 71 -6.51 -0.08 14.32
CA TYR A 71 -7.04 0.31 15.64
C TYR A 71 -8.56 0.17 15.68
N ASP A 72 -9.26 0.61 14.63
CA ASP A 72 -10.71 0.47 14.52
C ASP A 72 -11.12 -1.00 14.54
N ILE A 73 -10.54 -1.87 13.68
CA ILE A 73 -10.82 -3.31 13.65
C ILE A 73 -10.56 -3.94 15.02
N ARG A 74 -9.42 -3.64 15.65
CA ARG A 74 -9.09 -4.17 16.99
C ARG A 74 -10.11 -3.71 18.04
N SER A 75 -10.61 -2.48 17.95
CA SER A 75 -11.59 -1.94 18.91
C SER A 75 -12.95 -2.63 18.86
N ARG A 76 -13.33 -3.16 17.69
CA ARG A 76 -14.60 -3.87 17.49
C ARG A 76 -14.67 -5.19 18.28
N LYS A 77 -13.52 -5.79 18.63
CA LYS A 77 -13.41 -7.10 19.31
C LYS A 77 -14.23 -8.21 18.61
N ASP A 78 -14.28 -8.14 17.27
CA ASP A 78 -14.99 -9.10 16.45
C ASP A 78 -14.02 -10.20 15.99
N ASN A 79 -14.24 -11.43 16.48
CA ASN A 79 -13.39 -12.58 16.17
C ASN A 79 -13.34 -12.89 14.66
N ALA A 80 -14.35 -12.51 13.88
CA ALA A 80 -14.33 -12.69 12.43
C ALA A 80 -13.17 -11.93 11.75
N PHE A 81 -12.65 -10.89 12.39
CA PHE A 81 -11.55 -10.07 11.88
C PHE A 81 -10.22 -10.35 12.60
N SER A 82 -10.14 -11.35 13.48
CA SER A 82 -8.88 -11.64 14.20
C SER A 82 -7.76 -11.96 13.21
N GLY A 83 -8.04 -12.75 12.17
CA GLY A 83 -7.07 -13.06 11.12
C GLY A 83 -6.54 -11.84 10.37
N VAL A 84 -7.30 -10.73 10.31
CA VAL A 84 -6.82 -9.47 9.74
C VAL A 84 -5.74 -8.86 10.63
N ILE A 85 -5.99 -8.84 11.93
CA ILE A 85 -5.01 -8.36 12.90
C ILE A 85 -3.81 -9.31 12.94
N ASP A 86 -4.03 -10.60 13.08
CA ASP A 86 -2.95 -11.58 13.27
C ASP A 86 -1.97 -11.60 12.09
N ASN A 87 -2.46 -11.45 10.85
CA ASN A 87 -1.63 -11.59 9.66
C ASN A 87 -1.20 -10.25 9.01
N PHE A 88 -1.99 -9.18 9.11
CA PHE A 88 -1.79 -7.97 8.28
C PHE A 88 -1.50 -6.68 9.07
N GLY A 89 -1.45 -6.71 10.41
CA GLY A 89 -1.16 -5.50 11.18
C GLY A 89 -0.88 -5.62 12.68
N GLY A 90 -1.13 -6.77 13.27
CA GLY A 90 -1.07 -7.00 14.72
C GLY A 90 0.32 -6.79 15.29
N HIS A 91 1.35 -7.28 14.60
CA HIS A 91 2.74 -7.02 15.00
C HIS A 91 3.06 -5.52 15.08
N ARG A 92 2.58 -4.71 14.12
CA ARG A 92 2.78 -3.26 14.13
C ARG A 92 2.08 -2.60 15.32
N LEU A 93 0.86 -3.04 15.63
CA LEU A 93 0.12 -2.56 16.80
C LEU A 93 0.82 -2.93 18.12
N ILE A 94 1.41 -4.13 18.23
CA ILE A 94 2.15 -4.56 19.44
C ILE A 94 3.39 -3.67 19.67
N LEU A 95 4.14 -3.38 18.60
CA LEU A 95 5.27 -2.46 18.66
C LEU A 95 4.82 -1.04 19.05
N ALA A 96 3.72 -0.57 18.45
CA ALA A 96 3.16 0.75 18.73
C ALA A 96 2.66 0.88 20.16
N ASP A 97 1.92 -0.10 20.69
CA ASP A 97 1.43 -0.10 22.07
C ASP A 97 2.60 -0.06 23.07
N SER A 98 3.68 -0.79 22.77
CA SER A 98 4.90 -0.76 23.58
C SER A 98 5.56 0.62 23.56
N ALA A 99 5.71 1.23 22.38
CA ALA A 99 6.27 2.57 22.24
C ALA A 99 5.40 3.64 22.89
N GLN A 100 4.08 3.60 22.68
CA GLN A 100 3.10 4.49 23.31
C GLN A 100 3.20 4.47 24.83
N LYS A 101 3.30 3.27 25.43
CA LYS A 101 3.46 3.11 26.88
C LYS A 101 4.76 3.75 27.39
N ILE A 102 5.88 3.53 26.70
CA ILE A 102 7.19 4.06 27.12
C ILE A 102 7.25 5.58 26.96
N LEU A 103 6.69 6.10 25.87
CA LEU A 103 6.70 7.53 25.56
C LEU A 103 5.59 8.31 26.28
N GLU A 104 4.68 7.61 26.98
CA GLU A 104 3.50 8.17 27.64
C GLU A 104 2.61 9.00 26.70
N ILE A 105 2.45 8.53 25.46
CA ILE A 105 1.59 9.14 24.44
C ILE A 105 0.63 8.09 23.85
N ASN A 106 -0.42 8.54 23.19
CA ASN A 106 -1.30 7.69 22.40
C ASN A 106 -1.08 7.90 20.89
N PHE A 107 -1.74 7.08 20.08
CA PHE A 107 -1.74 7.17 18.62
C PHE A 107 -1.98 8.60 18.08
N VAL A 108 -3.01 9.29 18.59
CA VAL A 108 -3.39 10.63 18.10
C VAL A 108 -2.30 11.67 18.44
N THR A 109 -1.72 11.59 19.63
CA THR A 109 -0.60 12.45 20.03
C THR A 109 0.66 12.17 19.22
N ALA A 110 0.93 10.90 18.89
CA ALA A 110 2.05 10.53 18.01
C ALA A 110 1.88 11.13 16.60
N GLU A 111 0.71 10.95 15.97
CA GLU A 111 0.36 11.54 14.67
C GLU A 111 0.51 13.07 14.66
N LYS A 112 0.03 13.73 15.73
CA LYS A 112 0.19 15.18 15.89
C LYS A 112 1.66 15.59 15.93
N LYS A 113 2.48 14.90 16.72
CA LYS A 113 3.92 15.19 16.85
C LYS A 113 4.67 14.94 15.54
N ILE A 114 4.32 13.90 14.79
CA ILE A 114 4.83 13.65 13.43
C ILE A 114 4.49 14.83 12.52
N SER A 115 3.21 15.22 12.47
CA SER A 115 2.74 16.33 11.63
C SER A 115 3.42 17.65 11.96
N GLU A 116 3.65 17.95 13.24
CA GLU A 116 4.36 19.14 13.69
C GLU A 116 5.83 19.11 13.26
N LEU A 117 6.53 18.00 13.51
CA LEU A 117 7.97 17.90 13.26
C LEU A 117 8.30 17.89 11.76
N ARG A 118 7.43 17.30 10.93
CA ARG A 118 7.59 17.31 9.46
C ARG A 118 7.42 18.68 8.80
N LYS A 119 6.98 19.71 9.54
CA LYS A 119 6.94 21.10 9.03
C LYS A 119 8.31 21.77 9.09
N THR A 120 9.27 21.17 9.80
CA THR A 120 10.64 21.65 9.85
C THR A 120 11.29 21.50 8.48
N GLU A 121 11.87 22.58 7.97
CA GLU A 121 12.49 22.62 6.64
C GLU A 121 13.70 21.67 6.53
N ILE A 122 14.50 21.58 7.59
CA ILE A 122 15.68 20.71 7.65
C ILE A 122 15.62 19.90 8.95
N LEU A 123 15.41 18.59 8.82
CA LEU A 123 15.40 17.66 9.95
C LEU A 123 16.83 17.27 10.34
N THR A 124 17.17 17.49 11.60
CA THR A 124 18.42 17.00 12.22
C THR A 124 18.32 15.51 12.56
N ASP A 125 19.44 14.84 12.87
CA ASP A 125 19.41 13.45 13.34
C ASP A 125 18.61 13.30 14.65
N GLN A 126 18.56 14.35 15.49
CA GLN A 126 17.72 14.37 16.69
C GLN A 126 16.23 14.43 16.34
N ASP A 127 15.86 15.23 15.33
CA ASP A 127 14.47 15.29 14.84
C ASP A 127 14.07 13.96 14.20
N ARG A 128 14.97 13.35 13.42
CA ARG A 128 14.75 12.04 12.81
C ARG A 128 14.62 10.94 13.86
N LEU A 129 15.42 10.96 14.92
CA LEU A 129 15.24 10.07 16.06
C LEU A 129 13.84 10.22 16.68
N ALA A 130 13.40 11.46 16.92
CA ALA A 130 12.06 11.71 17.44
C ALA A 130 10.97 11.23 16.47
N LEU A 131 11.13 11.43 15.15
CA LEU A 131 10.22 10.89 14.14
C LEU A 131 10.17 9.36 14.18
N ILE A 132 11.30 8.66 14.29
CA ILE A 132 11.35 7.20 14.42
C ILE A 132 10.49 6.76 15.60
N GLU A 133 10.68 7.38 16.77
CA GLU A 133 9.91 7.04 17.98
C GLU A 133 8.40 7.27 17.80
N TYR A 134 8.02 8.41 17.22
CA TYR A 134 6.61 8.75 17.01
C TYR A 134 5.96 7.90 15.93
N TYR A 135 6.66 7.59 14.84
CA TYR A 135 6.16 6.69 13.79
C TYR A 135 5.95 5.27 14.32
N ILE A 136 6.86 4.76 15.16
CA ILE A 136 6.63 3.46 15.84
C ILE A 136 5.39 3.55 16.72
N ALA A 137 5.27 4.61 17.54
CA ALA A 137 4.09 4.83 18.37
C ALA A 137 2.79 5.04 17.56
N ALA A 138 2.86 5.45 16.30
CA ALA A 138 1.73 5.56 15.39
C ALA A 138 1.44 4.26 14.60
N ALA A 139 2.19 3.18 14.84
CA ALA A 139 2.17 1.95 14.04
C ALA A 139 2.56 2.14 12.55
N ASP A 140 3.21 3.26 12.20
CA ASP A 140 3.79 3.53 10.89
C ASP A 140 5.26 3.08 10.86
N ILE A 141 5.43 1.76 10.82
CA ILE A 141 6.75 1.13 10.89
C ILE A 141 7.61 1.42 9.66
N THR A 142 6.98 1.53 8.48
CA THR A 142 7.72 1.79 7.23
C THR A 142 8.29 3.21 7.23
N SER A 143 7.53 4.22 7.65
CA SER A 143 8.08 5.58 7.78
C SER A 143 9.13 5.66 8.87
N ALA A 144 9.01 4.92 9.98
CA ALA A 144 10.08 4.84 10.99
C ALA A 144 11.39 4.30 10.39
N ILE A 145 11.34 3.24 9.57
CA ILE A 145 12.52 2.69 8.88
C ILE A 145 13.08 3.69 7.86
N LEU A 146 12.22 4.39 7.11
CA LEU A 146 12.66 5.45 6.21
C LEU A 146 13.43 6.56 6.95
N GLN A 147 12.94 6.99 8.11
CA GLN A 147 13.63 7.98 8.95
C GLN A 147 14.96 7.48 9.50
N TYR A 148 15.03 6.20 9.88
CA TYR A 148 16.28 5.56 10.26
C TYR A 148 17.31 5.58 9.12
N ASN A 149 16.88 5.36 7.88
CA ASN A 149 17.78 5.36 6.72
C ASN A 149 18.38 6.75 6.41
N TYR A 150 17.75 7.82 6.88
CA TYR A 150 18.28 9.19 6.74
C TYR A 150 19.28 9.60 7.83
N LEU A 151 19.41 8.84 8.93
CA LEU A 151 20.34 9.16 10.01
C LEU A 151 21.77 9.17 9.51
N LYS A 152 22.48 10.28 9.71
CA LYS A 152 23.91 10.40 9.37
C LYS A 152 24.77 9.80 10.47
N ASP A 153 24.48 10.12 11.72
CA ASP A 153 25.10 9.52 12.89
C ASP A 153 24.13 8.56 13.59
N ARG A 154 24.30 7.26 13.34
CA ARG A 154 23.51 6.20 14.01
C ARG A 154 23.78 6.10 15.51
N SER A 155 24.83 6.73 16.04
CA SER A 155 25.10 6.75 17.48
C SER A 155 24.01 7.48 18.27
N ILE A 156 23.25 8.37 17.61
CA ILE A 156 22.11 9.10 18.20
C ILE A 156 21.05 8.16 18.78
N LEU A 157 20.93 6.94 18.26
CA LEU A 157 19.97 5.94 18.76
C LEU A 157 20.20 5.57 20.22
N LYS A 158 21.41 5.78 20.76
CA LYS A 158 21.70 5.60 22.19
C LYS A 158 20.98 6.62 23.08
N GLN A 159 20.49 7.71 22.49
CA GLN A 159 19.72 8.76 23.15
C GLN A 159 18.19 8.53 23.00
N SER A 160 17.79 7.44 22.35
CA SER A 160 16.39 7.03 22.24
C SER A 160 15.77 6.85 23.61
N ARG A 161 14.52 7.30 23.75
CA ARG A 161 13.63 6.99 24.86
C ARG A 161 13.09 5.57 24.76
N LEU A 162 12.97 5.04 23.55
CA LEU A 162 12.61 3.66 23.31
C LEU A 162 13.81 2.73 23.56
N PRO A 163 13.61 1.57 24.23
CA PRO A 163 14.64 0.56 24.39
C PRO A 163 15.26 0.12 23.07
N HIS A 164 16.55 -0.20 23.11
CA HIS A 164 17.29 -0.66 21.92
C HIS A 164 16.65 -1.88 21.27
N ASP A 165 16.18 -2.86 22.05
CA ASP A 165 15.56 -4.08 21.53
C ASP A 165 14.27 -3.80 20.75
N LEU A 166 13.51 -2.78 21.14
CA LEU A 166 12.28 -2.38 20.45
C LEU A 166 12.60 -1.75 19.09
N ILE A 167 13.60 -0.86 19.04
CA ILE A 167 14.08 -0.29 17.78
C ILE A 167 14.64 -1.40 16.88
N GLU A 168 15.43 -2.31 17.43
CA GLU A 168 16.01 -3.43 16.67
C GLU A 168 14.93 -4.32 16.05
N LYS A 169 13.87 -4.66 16.79
CA LYS A 169 12.71 -5.39 16.26
C LYS A 169 12.06 -4.71 15.06
N VAL A 170 12.01 -3.37 15.07
CA VAL A 170 11.53 -2.58 13.92
C VAL A 170 12.49 -2.70 12.75
N LEU A 171 13.79 -2.48 12.99
CA LEU A 171 14.81 -2.47 11.94
C LEU A 171 15.00 -3.82 11.27
N VAL A 172 14.82 -4.93 12.00
CA VAL A 172 14.90 -6.29 11.42
C VAL A 172 13.88 -6.48 10.29
N LEU A 173 12.73 -5.81 10.34
CA LEU A 173 11.72 -5.88 9.28
C LEU A 173 12.24 -5.34 7.94
N SER A 174 13.19 -4.39 7.97
CA SER A 174 13.77 -3.79 6.76
C SER A 174 14.59 -4.78 5.91
N TYR A 175 15.01 -5.90 6.50
CA TYR A 175 15.73 -6.96 5.78
C TYR A 175 14.80 -7.97 5.10
N GLY A 176 13.49 -7.78 5.21
CA GLY A 176 12.52 -8.66 4.57
C GLY A 176 12.60 -8.57 3.04
N ALA A 177 12.59 -9.74 2.39
CA ALA A 177 12.48 -9.88 0.95
C ALA A 177 11.08 -9.46 0.46
N ASN A 178 10.73 -8.18 0.53
CA ASN A 178 9.44 -7.66 0.07
C ASN A 178 9.58 -6.33 -0.67
N GLU A 179 8.52 -5.94 -1.33
CA GLU A 179 8.43 -4.79 -2.23
C GLU A 179 8.53 -3.48 -1.44
N ILE A 180 8.02 -3.47 -0.21
CA ILE A 180 8.01 -2.29 0.64
C ILE A 180 9.46 -1.86 0.94
N TYR A 181 10.29 -2.77 1.44
CA TYR A 181 11.66 -2.44 1.83
C TYR A 181 12.66 -2.56 0.68
N SER A 182 12.40 -3.40 -0.32
CA SER A 182 13.30 -3.57 -1.47
C SER A 182 13.04 -2.58 -2.59
N VAL A 183 11.86 -1.93 -2.65
CA VAL A 183 11.51 -0.98 -3.73
C VAL A 183 10.95 0.33 -3.18
N ALA A 184 9.89 0.28 -2.37
CA ALA A 184 9.17 1.49 -1.96
C ALA A 184 10.02 2.43 -1.09
N VAL A 185 10.71 1.88 -0.08
CA VAL A 185 11.61 2.64 0.81
C VAL A 185 12.81 3.23 0.06
N PRO A 186 13.56 2.47 -0.77
CA PRO A 186 14.62 3.04 -1.60
C PRO A 186 14.15 4.17 -2.51
N VAL A 187 13.03 4.00 -3.21
CA VAL A 187 12.46 5.06 -4.06
C VAL A 187 12.09 6.27 -3.20
N ALA A 188 11.36 6.09 -2.10
CA ALA A 188 11.01 7.20 -1.21
C ALA A 188 12.25 7.95 -0.69
N GLN A 189 13.33 7.23 -0.38
CA GLN A 189 14.59 7.80 0.08
C GLN A 189 15.30 8.62 -1.01
N HIS A 190 15.39 8.09 -2.24
CA HIS A 190 15.99 8.81 -3.37
C HIS A 190 15.19 10.06 -3.75
N GLN A 191 13.87 10.02 -3.56
CA GLN A 191 12.96 11.15 -3.78
C GLN A 191 12.90 12.12 -2.57
N HIS A 192 13.71 11.91 -1.53
CA HIS A 192 13.76 12.73 -0.32
C HIS A 192 12.41 12.87 0.40
N LEU A 193 11.59 11.81 0.39
CA LEU A 193 10.31 11.79 1.07
C LEU A 193 10.47 11.51 2.56
N GLU A 194 9.61 12.12 3.37
CA GLU A 194 9.65 11.98 4.84
C GLU A 194 8.62 10.96 5.39
N LYS A 195 7.79 10.38 4.52
CA LYS A 195 6.72 9.45 4.88
C LYS A 195 6.38 8.52 3.71
N ILE A 196 5.88 7.33 4.02
CA ILE A 196 5.19 6.42 3.09
C ILE A 196 3.73 6.24 3.53
N ASP A 197 2.80 6.30 2.58
CA ASP A 197 1.35 6.19 2.85
C ASP A 197 0.84 4.76 2.68
N TYR A 198 -0.11 4.38 3.53
CA TYR A 198 -0.71 3.05 3.58
C TYR A 198 -2.08 3.10 2.92
N ILE A 199 -2.39 2.16 2.03
CA ILE A 199 -3.61 2.24 1.19
C ILE A 199 -4.49 0.98 1.22
N ASP A 200 -4.05 -0.12 1.82
CA ASP A 200 -4.76 -1.40 1.69
C ASP A 200 -5.92 -1.59 2.68
N ASN A 201 -6.77 -2.57 2.40
CA ASN A 201 -7.90 -2.98 3.22
C ASN A 201 -8.20 -4.49 3.09
N PHE A 202 -7.64 -5.32 3.98
CA PHE A 202 -7.84 -6.78 4.02
C PHE A 202 -9.15 -7.24 4.69
N GLN A 203 -10.20 -6.41 4.74
CA GLN A 203 -11.48 -6.81 5.36
C GLN A 203 -12.34 -7.73 4.46
N ASP A 204 -12.02 -7.84 3.17
CA ASP A 204 -12.80 -8.65 2.21
C ASP A 204 -12.82 -10.13 2.57
N GLU A 205 -11.65 -10.71 2.91
CA GLU A 205 -11.55 -12.12 3.30
C GLU A 205 -12.27 -12.42 4.61
N ALA A 206 -12.13 -11.54 5.61
CA ALA A 206 -12.82 -11.65 6.88
C ALA A 206 -14.35 -11.62 6.69
N LEU A 207 -14.85 -10.70 5.85
CA LEU A 207 -16.27 -10.62 5.53
C LEU A 207 -16.76 -11.87 4.78
N LEU A 208 -15.95 -12.39 3.85
CA LEU A 208 -16.29 -13.60 3.11
C LEU A 208 -16.48 -14.78 4.06
N LEU A 209 -15.48 -15.06 4.89
CA LEU A 209 -15.53 -16.21 5.81
C LEU A 209 -16.56 -16.03 6.93
N LYS A 210 -16.85 -14.79 7.34
CA LYS A 210 -17.91 -14.49 8.31
C LYS A 210 -19.30 -14.82 7.80
N HIS A 211 -19.58 -14.46 6.55
CA HIS A 211 -20.93 -14.58 5.97
C HIS A 211 -21.12 -15.85 5.14
N TYR A 212 -20.02 -16.45 4.67
CA TYR A 212 -19.97 -17.69 3.89
C TYR A 212 -18.90 -18.63 4.48
N PRO A 213 -19.12 -19.16 5.70
CA PRO A 213 -18.13 -19.99 6.40
C PRO A 213 -17.76 -21.27 5.63
N ASP A 214 -18.66 -21.77 4.78
CA ASP A 214 -18.44 -22.95 3.94
C ASP A 214 -17.71 -22.63 2.63
N PHE A 215 -17.31 -21.37 2.37
CA PHE A 215 -16.67 -20.95 1.12
C PHE A 215 -15.49 -21.85 0.73
N ILE A 216 -14.64 -22.24 1.68
CA ILE A 216 -13.49 -23.11 1.40
C ILE A 216 -13.95 -24.51 0.96
N SER A 217 -14.99 -25.04 1.58
CA SER A 217 -15.58 -26.33 1.16
C SER A 217 -16.21 -26.21 -0.22
N ASP A 218 -16.93 -25.13 -0.50
CA ASP A 218 -17.54 -24.87 -1.80
C ASP A 218 -16.49 -24.73 -2.89
N TYR A 219 -15.43 -23.99 -2.62
CA TYR A 219 -14.28 -23.84 -3.50
C TYR A 219 -13.68 -25.21 -3.86
N GLN A 220 -13.44 -26.06 -2.85
CA GLN A 220 -12.88 -27.39 -3.05
C GLN A 220 -13.81 -28.32 -3.84
N LYS A 221 -15.12 -28.30 -3.55
CA LYS A 221 -16.13 -29.09 -4.27
C LYS A 221 -16.24 -28.69 -5.74
N ASN A 222 -16.06 -27.40 -6.03
CA ASN A 222 -16.19 -26.85 -7.37
C ASN A 222 -14.84 -26.61 -8.06
N LYS A 223 -13.75 -27.20 -7.56
CA LYS A 223 -12.40 -27.00 -8.11
C LYS A 223 -12.35 -27.24 -9.62
N ASP A 224 -13.16 -28.15 -10.15
CA ASP A 224 -13.14 -28.47 -11.59
C ASP A 224 -13.61 -27.32 -12.48
N GLN A 225 -14.48 -26.44 -11.97
CA GLN A 225 -14.88 -25.19 -12.64
C GLN A 225 -13.80 -24.10 -12.55
N LEU A 226 -12.89 -24.26 -11.59
CA LEU A 226 -11.77 -23.37 -11.30
C LEU A 226 -10.43 -23.94 -11.83
N ASN A 227 -10.46 -25.13 -12.43
CA ASN A 227 -9.30 -25.75 -13.05
C ASN A 227 -8.85 -24.88 -14.24
N GLY A 228 -7.54 -24.77 -14.43
CA GLY A 228 -6.96 -24.02 -15.54
C GLY A 228 -6.56 -22.58 -15.22
N ILE A 229 -6.90 -22.04 -14.04
CA ILE A 229 -6.36 -20.73 -13.59
C ILE A 229 -4.83 -20.79 -13.64
N SER A 230 -4.21 -21.72 -12.90
CA SER A 230 -2.75 -21.89 -12.85
C SER A 230 -2.14 -22.37 -14.18
N GLU A 231 -2.94 -22.94 -15.09
CA GLU A 231 -2.47 -23.44 -16.38
C GLU A 231 -2.53 -22.38 -17.48
N HIS A 232 -3.12 -21.21 -17.20
CA HIS A 232 -3.27 -20.12 -18.15
C HIS A 232 -1.91 -19.75 -18.76
N PRO A 233 -1.77 -19.61 -20.10
CA PRO A 233 -0.48 -19.40 -20.75
C PRO A 233 0.30 -18.18 -20.24
N ILE A 234 -0.42 -17.17 -19.73
CA ILE A 234 0.20 -15.97 -19.15
C ILE A 234 1.09 -16.30 -17.94
N TYR A 235 0.73 -17.30 -17.13
CA TYR A 235 1.51 -17.69 -15.94
C TYR A 235 2.74 -18.52 -16.29
N LYS A 236 2.68 -19.30 -17.39
CA LYS A 236 3.88 -19.94 -17.95
C LYS A 236 4.87 -18.89 -18.44
N LYS A 237 4.40 -17.91 -19.21
CA LYS A 237 5.20 -16.74 -19.64
C LYS A 237 5.75 -15.95 -18.44
N GLN A 238 4.93 -15.72 -17.42
CA GLN A 238 5.34 -15.08 -16.16
C GLN A 238 6.51 -15.83 -15.52
N GLN A 239 6.38 -17.15 -15.38
CA GLN A 239 7.40 -17.99 -14.78
C GLN A 239 8.70 -18.04 -15.59
N GLU A 240 8.63 -18.12 -16.92
CA GLU A 240 9.80 -18.09 -17.80
C GLU A 240 10.59 -16.78 -17.65
N ILE A 241 9.89 -15.63 -17.62
CA ILE A 241 10.51 -14.32 -17.42
C ILE A 241 11.11 -14.22 -16.02
N LEU A 242 10.43 -14.73 -14.99
CA LEU A 242 10.93 -14.75 -13.62
C LEU A 242 12.22 -15.58 -13.50
N ILE A 243 12.23 -16.82 -14.00
CA ILE A 243 13.41 -17.71 -13.96
C ILE A 243 14.60 -17.04 -14.62
N LYS A 244 14.39 -16.42 -15.80
CA LYS A 244 15.42 -15.66 -16.48
C LYS A 244 15.91 -14.48 -15.64
N GLY A 245 15.00 -13.71 -15.05
CA GLY A 245 15.35 -12.56 -14.22
C GLY A 245 16.14 -12.94 -12.97
N ILE A 246 15.84 -14.07 -12.33
CA ILE A 246 16.64 -14.61 -11.21
C ILE A 246 18.04 -14.99 -11.69
N ALA A 247 18.14 -15.71 -12.81
CA ALA A 247 19.42 -16.14 -13.38
C ALA A 247 20.31 -14.94 -13.78
N ASP A 248 19.71 -13.92 -14.38
CA ASP A 248 20.37 -12.68 -14.81
C ASP A 248 20.61 -11.70 -13.65
N LYS A 249 20.04 -11.98 -12.46
CA LYS A 249 19.99 -11.09 -11.30
C LYS A 249 19.39 -9.71 -11.62
N ASP A 250 18.36 -9.69 -12.45
CA ASP A 250 17.65 -8.49 -12.90
C ASP A 250 16.16 -8.79 -13.12
N LEU A 251 15.30 -8.20 -12.28
CA LEU A 251 13.84 -8.36 -12.38
C LEU A 251 13.14 -7.27 -13.20
N SER A 252 13.86 -6.39 -13.90
CA SER A 252 13.25 -5.30 -14.68
C SER A 252 12.33 -5.78 -15.81
N ALA A 253 12.71 -6.84 -16.52
CA ALA A 253 11.86 -7.46 -17.54
C ALA A 253 10.59 -8.06 -16.90
N TYR A 254 10.72 -8.64 -15.70
CA TYR A 254 9.61 -9.20 -14.96
C TYR A 254 8.63 -8.12 -14.50
N TYR A 255 9.12 -7.03 -13.91
CA TYR A 255 8.29 -5.88 -13.55
C TYR A 255 7.63 -5.23 -14.77
N SER A 256 8.35 -5.11 -15.88
CA SER A 256 7.78 -4.57 -17.13
C SER A 256 6.64 -5.46 -17.64
N PHE A 257 6.79 -6.78 -17.55
CA PHE A 257 5.74 -7.74 -17.92
C PHE A 257 4.52 -7.65 -17.00
N LEU A 258 4.69 -7.63 -15.68
CA LEU A 258 3.59 -7.53 -14.72
C LEU A 258 2.80 -6.21 -14.83
N ASN A 259 3.43 -5.16 -15.38
CA ASN A 259 2.81 -3.86 -15.56
C ASN A 259 2.28 -3.62 -16.98
N ASP A 260 2.39 -4.60 -17.88
CA ASP A 260 1.88 -4.51 -19.24
C ASP A 260 0.35 -4.72 -19.30
N LYS A 261 -0.28 -4.10 -20.29
CA LYS A 261 -1.73 -4.19 -20.51
C LYS A 261 -2.20 -5.61 -20.84
N GLU A 262 -1.40 -6.37 -21.61
CA GLU A 262 -1.69 -7.78 -21.93
C GLU A 262 -1.73 -8.60 -20.64
N TYR A 263 -0.72 -8.47 -19.78
CA TYR A 263 -0.67 -9.20 -18.51
C TYR A 263 -1.90 -8.89 -17.66
N GLY A 264 -2.19 -7.61 -17.44
CA GLY A 264 -3.35 -7.22 -16.62
C GLY A 264 -4.69 -7.76 -17.14
N SER A 265 -4.88 -7.75 -18.47
CA SER A 265 -6.09 -8.31 -19.08
C SER A 265 -6.17 -9.83 -18.90
N GLN A 266 -5.06 -10.53 -19.14
CA GLN A 266 -5.01 -12.00 -19.08
C GLN A 266 -5.10 -12.50 -17.64
N ASP A 267 -4.48 -11.80 -16.68
CA ASP A 267 -4.58 -12.09 -15.25
C ASP A 267 -6.03 -11.94 -14.76
N PHE A 268 -6.73 -10.87 -15.18
CA PHE A 268 -8.16 -10.73 -14.90
C PHE A 268 -8.99 -11.89 -15.48
N GLN A 269 -8.73 -12.28 -16.73
CA GLN A 269 -9.45 -13.40 -17.35
C GLN A 269 -9.21 -14.72 -16.63
N ALA A 270 -7.98 -14.96 -16.17
CA ALA A 270 -7.62 -16.17 -15.47
C ALA A 270 -8.20 -16.21 -14.05
N GLN A 271 -7.97 -15.19 -13.22
CA GLN A 271 -8.33 -15.25 -11.80
C GLN A 271 -9.75 -14.80 -11.49
N TRP A 272 -10.29 -13.86 -12.26
CA TRP A 272 -11.49 -13.10 -11.86
C TRP A 272 -12.71 -13.37 -12.73
N ALA A 273 -12.52 -13.54 -14.05
CA ALA A 273 -13.64 -13.81 -14.96
C ALA A 273 -14.30 -15.18 -14.71
N VAL A 274 -13.61 -16.10 -14.03
CA VAL A 274 -14.13 -17.42 -13.67
C VAL A 274 -15.35 -17.32 -12.74
N TRP A 275 -15.35 -16.38 -11.79
CA TRP A 275 -16.43 -16.19 -10.81
C TRP A 275 -17.75 -15.72 -11.45
N PHE A 276 -17.73 -15.26 -12.70
CA PHE A 276 -18.96 -14.94 -13.45
C PHE A 276 -19.65 -16.17 -14.03
N LYS A 277 -18.92 -17.29 -14.09
CA LYS A 277 -19.37 -18.54 -14.74
C LYS A 277 -19.64 -19.63 -13.72
N THR A 278 -19.04 -19.55 -12.53
CA THR A 278 -19.39 -20.42 -11.42
C THR A 278 -20.83 -20.16 -10.97
N ASN A 279 -21.44 -21.17 -10.37
CA ASN A 279 -22.77 -21.06 -9.80
C ASN A 279 -22.86 -21.86 -8.51
N PHE A 280 -22.11 -21.43 -7.50
CA PHE A 280 -22.10 -22.11 -6.20
C PHE A 280 -23.49 -21.94 -5.56
N GLU A 281 -24.05 -23.03 -5.03
CA GLU A 281 -25.40 -23.04 -4.46
C GLU A 281 -25.53 -22.07 -3.28
N SER A 282 -24.43 -21.85 -2.54
CA SER A 282 -24.33 -20.89 -1.44
C SER A 282 -24.25 -19.43 -1.89
N GLY A 283 -23.97 -19.14 -3.16
CA GLY A 283 -23.70 -17.80 -3.68
C GLY A 283 -22.36 -17.19 -3.24
N SER A 284 -21.50 -17.98 -2.59
CA SER A 284 -20.21 -17.52 -2.04
C SER A 284 -19.19 -17.14 -3.12
N ASP A 285 -19.34 -17.65 -4.35
CA ASP A 285 -18.57 -17.26 -5.52
C ASP A 285 -18.82 -15.81 -5.96
N LYS A 286 -20.09 -15.40 -6.05
CA LYS A 286 -20.48 -14.02 -6.33
C LYS A 286 -20.01 -13.11 -5.21
N ALA A 287 -20.17 -13.54 -3.96
CA ALA A 287 -19.67 -12.80 -2.80
C ALA A 287 -18.15 -12.62 -2.87
N ARG A 288 -17.38 -13.65 -3.22
CA ARG A 288 -15.93 -13.57 -3.41
C ARG A 288 -15.55 -12.49 -4.41
N PHE A 289 -16.23 -12.45 -5.57
CA PHE A 289 -15.98 -11.42 -6.58
C PHE A 289 -16.34 -10.01 -6.07
N TYR A 290 -17.53 -9.82 -5.48
CA TYR A 290 -17.95 -8.50 -4.98
C TYR A 290 -17.08 -7.99 -3.84
N LEU A 291 -16.60 -8.87 -2.96
CA LEU A 291 -15.72 -8.50 -1.86
C LEU A 291 -14.32 -8.13 -2.38
N TRP A 292 -13.83 -8.78 -3.44
CA TRP A 292 -12.62 -8.33 -4.13
C TRP A 292 -12.78 -6.95 -4.79
N GLU A 293 -13.91 -6.72 -5.47
CA GLU A 293 -14.22 -5.38 -6.01
C GLU A 293 -14.31 -4.34 -4.90
N MET A 294 -14.91 -4.69 -3.75
CA MET A 294 -14.98 -3.83 -2.57
C MET A 294 -13.59 -3.45 -2.06
N ARG A 295 -12.67 -4.40 -1.90
CA ARG A 295 -11.29 -4.11 -1.47
C ARG A 295 -10.61 -3.14 -2.43
N ASN A 296 -10.71 -3.37 -3.74
CA ASN A 296 -10.12 -2.48 -4.74
C ASN A 296 -10.74 -1.06 -4.76
N LEU A 297 -12.05 -0.95 -4.55
CA LEU A 297 -12.72 0.35 -4.39
C LEU A 297 -12.27 1.06 -3.12
N GLN A 298 -12.07 0.34 -2.01
CA GLN A 298 -11.58 0.91 -0.75
C GLN A 298 -10.11 1.35 -0.87
N ILE A 299 -9.27 0.57 -1.54
CA ILE A 299 -7.90 0.99 -1.89
C ILE A 299 -7.94 2.26 -2.74
N THR A 300 -8.80 2.30 -3.77
CA THR A 300 -8.98 3.50 -4.61
C THR A 300 -9.41 4.71 -3.77
N ALA A 301 -10.33 4.54 -2.83
CA ALA A 301 -10.74 5.61 -1.93
C ALA A 301 -9.58 6.10 -1.04
N ASN A 302 -8.73 5.19 -0.55
CA ASN A 302 -7.52 5.56 0.19
C ASN A 302 -6.53 6.33 -0.69
N ILE A 303 -6.33 5.92 -1.95
CA ILE A 303 -5.51 6.69 -2.92
C ILE A 303 -6.14 8.07 -3.17
N ALA A 304 -7.46 8.17 -3.31
CA ALA A 304 -8.15 9.44 -3.47
C ALA A 304 -7.97 10.37 -2.26
N LYS A 305 -7.96 9.82 -1.02
CA LYS A 305 -7.58 10.56 0.19
C LYS A 305 -6.15 11.10 0.07
N VAL A 306 -5.19 10.30 -0.39
CA VAL A 306 -3.82 10.75 -0.61
C VAL A 306 -3.77 11.87 -1.66
N CYS A 307 -4.52 11.76 -2.76
CA CYS A 307 -4.63 12.79 -3.79
C CYS A 307 -5.17 14.11 -3.22
N ALA A 308 -6.22 14.04 -2.38
CA ALA A 308 -6.83 15.21 -1.75
C ALA A 308 -5.86 15.95 -0.82
N LEU A 309 -4.96 15.23 -0.16
CA LEU A 309 -3.91 15.79 0.70
C LEU A 309 -2.67 16.27 -0.08
N ASN A 310 -2.55 15.88 -1.35
CA ASN A 310 -1.40 16.16 -2.21
C ASN A 310 -1.85 16.61 -3.63
N PRO A 311 -2.58 17.73 -3.75
CA PRO A 311 -3.10 18.20 -5.02
C PRO A 311 -1.98 18.48 -6.04
N GLY A 312 -2.12 17.96 -7.27
CA GLY A 312 -1.19 18.19 -8.38
C GLY A 312 0.17 17.50 -8.24
N LYS A 313 0.32 16.62 -7.25
CA LYS A 313 1.53 15.86 -6.96
C LYS A 313 1.62 14.58 -7.78
N ARG A 314 2.81 14.00 -7.86
CA ARG A 314 3.04 12.70 -8.49
C ARG A 314 3.14 11.60 -7.44
N ILE A 315 2.28 10.59 -7.56
CA ILE A 315 2.10 9.52 -6.58
C ILE A 315 2.52 8.19 -7.21
N MET A 316 3.39 7.44 -6.52
CA MET A 316 3.64 6.04 -6.80
C MET A 316 2.77 5.17 -5.91
N VAL A 317 2.08 4.19 -6.48
CA VAL A 317 1.33 3.17 -5.74
C VAL A 317 1.98 1.83 -6.02
N ILE A 318 2.59 1.20 -5.01
CA ILE A 318 3.16 -0.14 -5.11
C ILE A 318 2.17 -1.16 -4.53
N ILE A 319 1.76 -2.12 -5.33
CA ILE A 319 0.71 -3.08 -4.97
C ILE A 319 0.82 -4.35 -5.82
N GLY A 320 0.35 -5.47 -5.29
CA GLY A 320 0.24 -6.73 -6.03
C GLY A 320 -0.41 -6.55 -7.40
N ALA A 321 0.19 -7.18 -8.43
CA ALA A 321 -0.19 -6.96 -9.83
C ALA A 321 -1.68 -7.25 -10.12
N SER A 322 -2.31 -8.14 -9.35
CA SER A 322 -3.74 -8.48 -9.47
C SER A 322 -4.68 -7.32 -9.14
N HIS A 323 -4.23 -6.31 -8.39
CA HIS A 323 -5.01 -5.10 -8.09
C HIS A 323 -4.94 -4.04 -9.20
N LYS A 324 -3.84 -4.01 -9.96
CA LYS A 324 -3.49 -2.90 -10.85
C LYS A 324 -4.63 -2.52 -11.81
N THR A 325 -5.20 -3.50 -12.51
CA THR A 325 -6.26 -3.24 -13.50
C THR A 325 -7.55 -2.72 -12.87
N PHE A 326 -7.90 -3.19 -11.67
CA PHE A 326 -9.04 -2.69 -10.91
C PHE A 326 -8.82 -1.24 -10.48
N LEU A 327 -7.65 -0.92 -9.91
CA LEU A 327 -7.34 0.44 -9.48
C LEU A 327 -7.29 1.41 -10.66
N GLU A 328 -6.68 1.03 -11.79
CA GLU A 328 -6.67 1.86 -13.00
C GLU A 328 -8.09 2.10 -13.54
N LYS A 329 -8.97 1.08 -13.51
CA LYS A 329 -10.38 1.19 -13.90
C LYS A 329 -11.12 2.23 -13.06
N TYR A 330 -10.84 2.31 -11.76
CA TYR A 330 -11.52 3.23 -10.86
C TYR A 330 -10.92 4.63 -10.85
N LEU A 331 -9.59 4.76 -10.81
CA LEU A 331 -8.92 6.06 -10.78
C LEU A 331 -9.14 6.87 -12.05
N LYS A 332 -9.29 6.22 -13.22
CA LYS A 332 -9.65 6.91 -14.49
C LYS A 332 -10.98 7.66 -14.45
N GLN A 333 -11.84 7.35 -13.46
CA GLN A 333 -13.13 8.03 -13.29
C GLN A 333 -13.00 9.30 -12.44
N LEU A 334 -11.87 9.50 -11.75
CA LEU A 334 -11.62 10.70 -10.96
C LEU A 334 -11.18 11.86 -11.86
N PRO A 335 -11.90 13.00 -11.86
CA PRO A 335 -11.43 14.20 -12.54
C PRO A 335 -10.08 14.65 -11.97
N HIS A 336 -9.26 15.28 -12.81
CA HIS A 336 -7.93 15.82 -12.43
C HIS A 336 -6.91 14.77 -11.97
N VAL A 337 -7.11 13.51 -12.35
CA VAL A 337 -6.15 12.43 -12.16
C VAL A 337 -5.65 11.94 -13.52
N ASP A 338 -4.34 11.96 -13.70
CA ASP A 338 -3.67 11.36 -14.86
C ASP A 338 -2.98 10.06 -14.43
N LEU A 339 -3.28 8.96 -15.11
CA LEU A 339 -2.56 7.71 -14.90
C LEU A 339 -1.32 7.65 -15.79
N LEU A 340 -0.17 7.46 -15.14
CA LEU A 340 1.10 7.22 -15.80
C LEU A 340 1.22 5.74 -16.20
N SER A 341 1.99 5.47 -17.24
CA SER A 341 2.31 4.10 -17.68
C SER A 341 3.72 3.72 -17.24
N TYR A 342 3.90 2.46 -16.85
CA TYR A 342 5.22 1.90 -16.56
C TYR A 342 5.91 1.58 -17.89
N ASN A 343 6.53 2.58 -18.51
CA ASN A 343 7.19 2.45 -19.83
C ASN A 343 8.64 2.07 -19.71
#